data_AF-G4TGC6-F1
#
_entry.id   AF-G4TGC6-F1
#
_cell.length_a   1.000
_cell.length_b   1.000
_cell.length_c   1.000
_cell.angle_alpha   90.00
_cell.angle_beta   90.00
_cell.angle_gamma   90.00
#
_symmetry.space_group_name_H-M   'P 1'
#
loop_
_entity.id
_entity.type
_entity.pdbx_description
1 polymer ?
#
loop_
_entity_poly.entity_id
_entity_poly.type
_entity_poly.pdbx_seq_one_letter_code
_entity_poly.pdbx_strand_id
1 'polypeptide(L)'
;MNKITILPGASPNLAEASYAIADETHTLGNALRWMIMKNAPHPSENKIHIRIQMYDNQSSLDALIEALDALDDVCTVIDEKYVDAAKKWDARHSSKP
;
A
#
# COMPACT_ATOMS: atom_id res chain seq x y z
N MET A 1 0.28 -21.91 9.21
CA MET A 1 1.50 -21.17 9.61
C MET A 1 1.16 -19.69 9.53
N ASN A 2 1.37 -18.89 10.57
CA ASN A 2 1.06 -17.47 10.48
C ASN A 2 2.11 -16.78 9.61
N LYS A 3 1.66 -16.16 8.51
CA LYS A 3 2.51 -15.48 7.52
C LYS A 3 3.19 -14.23 8.10
N ILE A 4 2.66 -13.70 9.21
CA ILE A 4 3.18 -12.53 9.93
C ILE A 4 3.35 -12.93 11.40
N THR A 5 4.52 -12.63 11.96
CA THR A 5 4.86 -12.93 13.36
C THR A 5 5.36 -11.67 14.07
N ILE A 6 4.92 -11.43 15.31
CA ILE A 6 5.41 -10.33 16.14
C ILE A 6 6.70 -10.77 16.84
N LEU A 7 7.75 -9.97 16.71
CA LEU A 7 9.04 -10.20 17.36
C LEU A 7 9.04 -9.69 18.80
N PRO A 8 9.91 -10.23 19.68
CA PRO A 8 10.03 -9.78 21.05
C PRO A 8 10.35 -8.29 21.17
N GLY A 9 9.81 -7.63 22.20
CA GLY A 9 9.99 -6.19 22.43
C GLY A 9 8.80 -5.31 22.04
N ALA A 10 7.66 -5.92 21.71
CA ALA A 10 6.44 -5.16 21.45
C ALA A 10 5.85 -4.55 22.73
N SER A 11 5.41 -3.29 22.66
CA SER A 11 4.70 -2.64 23.75
C SER A 11 3.35 -3.33 24.01
N PRO A 12 2.79 -3.26 25.24
CA PRO A 12 1.55 -3.96 25.59
C PRO A 12 0.33 -3.53 24.76
N ASN A 13 0.37 -2.30 24.25
CA ASN A 13 -0.65 -1.72 23.37
C ASN A 13 -0.26 -1.77 21.88
N LEU A 14 0.85 -2.45 21.54
CA LEU A 14 1.42 -2.55 20.19
C LEU A 14 1.71 -1.20 19.51
N ALA A 15 1.78 -0.10 20.28
CA ALA A 15 2.24 1.20 19.79
C ALA A 15 3.67 1.13 19.23
N GLU A 16 4.48 0.19 19.74
CA GLU A 16 5.82 -0.11 19.27
C GLU A 16 5.91 -1.63 19.11
N ALA A 17 6.06 -2.14 17.88
CA ALA A 17 6.14 -3.60 17.64
C ALA A 17 6.93 -3.90 16.37
N SER A 18 7.63 -5.04 16.34
CA SER A 18 8.37 -5.53 15.18
C SER A 18 7.69 -6.74 14.55
N TYR A 19 7.55 -6.75 13.23
CA TYR A 19 6.84 -7.80 12.49
C TYR A 19 7.77 -8.49 11.50
N ALA A 20 7.79 -9.82 11.52
CA ALA A 20 8.46 -10.66 10.54
C ALA A 20 7.41 -11.24 9.58
N ILE A 21 7.61 -11.03 8.28
CA ILE A 21 6.75 -11.59 7.23
C ILE A 21 7.51 -12.76 6.60
N ALA A 22 6.95 -13.97 6.71
CA ALA A 22 7.55 -15.18 6.19
C ALA A 22 7.31 -15.32 4.68
N ASP A 23 8.29 -15.90 3.98
CA ASP A 23 8.24 -16.25 2.55
C ASP A 23 8.07 -15.07 1.59
N GLU A 24 8.54 -13.88 1.96
CA GLU A 24 8.47 -12.69 1.12
C GLU A 24 9.86 -12.18 0.70
N THR A 25 9.94 -11.67 -0.53
CA THR A 25 11.21 -11.25 -1.16
C THR A 25 11.45 -9.74 -1.02
N HIS A 26 12.68 -9.31 -1.32
CA HIS A 26 13.10 -7.90 -1.30
C HIS A 26 12.19 -6.97 -2.14
N THR A 27 11.52 -7.50 -3.17
CA THR A 27 10.60 -6.75 -4.03
C THR A 27 9.35 -6.30 -3.28
N LEU A 28 8.69 -7.20 -2.54
CA LEU A 28 7.52 -6.84 -1.74
C LEU A 28 7.94 -5.95 -0.56
N GLY A 29 9.09 -6.25 0.05
CA GLY A 29 9.67 -5.43 1.10
C GLY A 29 9.88 -3.97 0.69
N ASN A 30 10.40 -3.72 -0.53
CA ASN A 30 10.63 -2.36 -1.04
C ASN A 30 9.36 -1.63 -1.48
N ALA A 31 8.39 -2.32 -2.08
CA ALA A 31 7.11 -1.72 -2.44
C ALA A 31 6.33 -1.28 -1.19
N LEU A 32 6.29 -2.16 -0.19
CA LEU A 32 5.68 -1.88 1.10
C LEU A 32 6.41 -0.72 1.79
N ARG A 33 7.75 -0.70 1.77
CA ARG A 33 8.58 0.40 2.28
C ARG A 33 8.23 1.76 1.66
N TRP A 34 7.98 1.82 0.35
CA TRP A 34 7.72 3.07 -0.36
C TRP A 34 6.34 3.64 -0.03
N MET A 35 5.32 2.78 -0.04
CA MET A 35 3.98 3.12 0.46
C MET A 35 4.05 3.54 1.92
N ILE A 36 5.01 2.94 2.65
CA ILE A 36 5.22 3.22 4.05
C ILE A 36 5.79 4.60 4.33
N MET A 37 6.85 4.94 3.62
CA MET A 37 7.66 6.13 3.87
C MET A 37 7.00 7.44 3.41
N LYS A 38 5.87 7.39 2.69
CA LYS A 38 5.19 8.59 2.19
C LYS A 38 4.62 9.50 3.30
N ASN A 39 4.60 9.05 4.57
CA ASN A 39 4.13 9.82 5.73
C ASN A 39 4.99 9.72 7.02
N ALA A 40 6.23 9.20 6.99
CA ALA A 40 7.07 9.13 8.20
C ALA A 40 8.59 9.38 7.93
N PRO A 41 9.30 10.07 8.86
CA PRO A 41 10.69 10.48 8.68
C PRO A 41 11.69 9.33 8.91
N HIS A 42 12.59 9.18 7.94
CA HIS A 42 13.85 8.41 7.92
C HIS A 42 13.77 6.86 8.04
N PRO A 43 14.56 6.11 7.23
CA PRO A 43 14.11 4.83 6.72
C PRO A 43 15.00 3.67 7.16
N SER A 44 14.87 3.28 8.43
CA SER A 44 15.63 2.15 8.99
C SER A 44 14.78 0.98 9.48
N GLU A 45 13.44 1.07 9.44
CA GLU A 45 12.54 -0.07 9.66
C GLU A 45 11.34 -0.02 8.70
N ASN A 46 10.89 -1.20 8.26
CA ASN A 46 9.82 -1.35 7.26
C ASN A 46 8.42 -1.29 7.89
N LYS A 47 8.03 -0.15 8.50
CA LYS A 47 6.74 0.05 9.18
C LYS A 47 6.15 1.46 8.92
N ILE A 48 4.87 1.60 8.51
CA ILE A 48 4.17 2.91 8.61
C ILE A 48 3.51 3.00 9.96
N HIS A 49 3.54 4.21 10.50
CA HIS A 49 2.54 4.68 11.43
C HIS A 49 1.71 5.78 10.76
N ILE A 50 0.46 5.48 10.37
CA ILE A 50 -0.50 6.48 9.85
C ILE A 50 -1.38 6.91 11.03
N ARG A 51 -1.42 8.21 11.32
CA ARG A 51 -2.34 8.78 12.32
C ARG A 51 -3.49 9.47 11.63
N ILE A 52 -4.72 9.02 11.92
CA ILE A 52 -5.96 9.61 11.43
C ILE A 52 -6.66 10.29 12.61
N GLN A 53 -7.04 11.55 12.43
CA GLN A 53 -7.80 12.33 13.40
C GLN A 53 -9.09 12.77 12.74
N MET A 54 -10.22 12.30 13.27
CA MET A 54 -11.55 12.64 12.80
C MET A 54 -12.18 13.70 13.71
N TYR A 55 -12.97 14.60 13.13
CA TYR A 55 -13.81 15.52 13.86
C TYR A 55 -15.20 14.88 14.12
N ASP A 56 -15.92 15.38 15.13
CA ASP A 56 -17.33 15.06 15.39
C ASP A 56 -17.66 13.57 15.67
N ASN A 57 -16.78 12.85 16.37
CA ASN A 57 -16.94 11.43 16.71
C ASN A 57 -17.11 10.48 15.51
N GLN A 58 -16.66 10.89 14.32
CA GLN A 58 -16.67 10.01 13.15
C GLN A 58 -15.60 8.91 13.27
N SER A 59 -15.92 7.74 12.71
CA SER A 59 -15.04 6.57 12.75
C SER A 59 -13.79 6.80 11.89
N SER A 60 -12.63 6.81 12.52
CA SER A 60 -11.34 6.84 11.81
C SER A 60 -11.07 5.55 11.05
N LEU A 61 -11.72 4.45 11.43
CA LEU A 61 -11.66 3.18 10.71
C LEU A 61 -12.44 3.26 9.40
N ASP A 62 -13.62 3.85 9.42
CA ASP A 62 -14.47 3.96 8.22
C ASP A 62 -13.80 4.88 7.20
N ALA A 63 -13.22 5.99 7.65
CA ALA A 63 -12.42 6.89 6.81
C ALA A 63 -11.18 6.20 6.22
N LEU A 64 -10.56 5.27 6.96
CA LEU A 64 -9.45 4.47 6.44
C LEU A 64 -9.91 3.49 5.37
N ILE A 65 -11.03 2.78 5.59
CA ILE A 65 -11.60 1.84 4.63
C ILE A 65 -12.00 2.58 3.35
N GLU A 66 -12.71 3.70 3.46
CA GLU A 66 -13.09 4.53 2.32
C GLU A 66 -11.86 5.03 1.54
N ALA A 67 -10.80 5.42 2.25
CA ALA A 67 -9.56 5.84 1.60
C ALA A 67 -8.84 4.68 0.89
N LEU A 68 -8.98 3.44 1.38
CA LEU A 68 -8.45 2.25 0.71
C LEU A 68 -9.26 1.89 -0.53
N ASP A 69 -10.58 1.97 -0.46
CA ASP A 69 -11.47 1.72 -1.60
C ASP A 69 -11.22 2.77 -2.70
N ALA A 70 -11.12 4.05 -2.33
CA ALA A 70 -10.78 5.12 -3.26
C ALA A 70 -9.39 4.93 -3.91
N LEU A 71 -8.44 4.30 -3.20
CA LEU A 71 -7.13 3.97 -3.77
C LEU A 71 -7.25 2.84 -4.81
N ASP A 72 -8.07 1.84 -4.56
CA ASP A 72 -8.35 0.76 -5.51
C ASP A 72 -9.02 1.28 -6.79
N ASP A 73 -9.96 2.22 -6.66
CA ASP A 73 -10.60 2.91 -7.78
C ASP A 73 -9.57 3.65 -8.65
N VAL A 74 -8.63 4.35 -8.03
CA VAL A 74 -7.55 5.04 -8.78
C VAL A 74 -6.70 4.04 -9.54
N CYS A 75 -6.35 2.91 -8.93
CA CYS A 75 -5.60 1.86 -9.60
C CYS A 75 -6.36 1.28 -10.78
N THR A 76 -7.66 1.03 -10.63
CA THR A 76 -8.55 0.54 -11.69
C THR A 76 -8.58 1.51 -12.87
N VAL A 77 -8.78 2.81 -12.61
CA VAL A 77 -8.80 3.83 -13.67
C VAL A 77 -7.45 3.90 -14.41
N ILE A 78 -6.33 3.81 -13.70
CA ILE A 78 -5.00 3.81 -14.32
C ILE A 78 -4.84 2.60 -15.24
N ASP A 79 -5.23 1.41 -14.80
CA ASP A 79 -5.13 0.18 -15.58
C ASP A 79 -5.98 0.26 -16.86
N GLU A 80 -7.23 0.71 -16.73
CA GLU A 80 -8.13 0.91 -17.87
C GLU A 80 -7.53 1.86 -18.91
N LYS A 81 -7.01 3.02 -18.47
CA LYS A 81 -6.39 3.99 -19.37
C LYS A 81 -5.13 3.45 -20.04
N TYR A 82 -4.35 2.66 -19.31
CA TYR A 82 -3.16 2.01 -19.84
C TYR A 82 -3.52 0.99 -20.93
N VAL A 83 -4.46 0.10 -20.65
CA VAL A 83 -4.95 -0.90 -21.61
C VAL A 83 -5.53 -0.24 -22.86
N ASP A 84 -6.31 0.83 -22.69
CA ASP A 84 -6.86 1.60 -23.82
C ASP A 84 -5.76 2.25 -24.67
N ALA A 85 -4.73 2.80 -24.03
CA ALA A 85 -3.60 3.39 -24.72
C ALA A 85 -2.78 2.33 -25.48
N ALA A 86 -2.57 1.16 -24.88
CA ALA A 86 -1.89 0.03 -25.50
C ALA A 86 -2.64 -0.47 -26.74
N LYS A 87 -3.96 -0.70 -26.63
CA LYS A 87 -4.81 -1.08 -27.78
C LYS A 87 -4.76 -0.04 -28.90
N LYS A 88 -4.82 1.26 -28.56
CA LYS A 88 -4.69 2.35 -29.54
C LYS A 88 -3.31 2.37 -30.20
N TRP A 89 -2.26 2.05 -29.46
CA TRP A 89 -0.92 1.93 -30.00
C TRP A 89 -0.81 0.74 -30.96
N ASP A 90 -1.29 -0.44 -30.58
CA ASP A 90 -1.30 -1.64 -31.43
C ASP A 90 -2.09 -1.41 -32.72
N ALA A 91 -3.26 -0.78 -32.63
CA ALA A 91 -4.09 -0.47 -33.80
C ALA A 91 -3.40 0.51 -34.77
N ARG A 92 -2.57 1.43 -34.27
CA ARG A 92 -1.80 2.38 -35.10
C ARG A 92 -0.57 1.73 -35.75
N HIS A 93 -0.06 0.64 -35.18
CA HIS A 93 1.18 0.00 -35.63
C HIS A 93 0.96 -1.38 -36.28
N SER A 94 -0.25 -1.94 -36.23
CA SER A 94 -0.64 -3.17 -36.96
C SER A 94 -0.87 -2.96 -38.46
N SER A 95 -0.66 -1.75 -38.99
CA SER A 95 -0.84 -1.43 -40.41
C SER A 95 0.42 -0.87 -41.08
N LYS A 96 1.62 -1.30 -40.66
CA LYS A 96 2.81 -1.16 -41.51
C LYS A 96 3.18 -2.53 -42.10
N PRO A 97 3.34 -2.63 -43.44
CA PRO A 97 3.91 -3.82 -44.07
C PRO A 97 5.38 -4.02 -43.68
#